data_AF-A0A7W0A055-F1
#
_entry.id   AF-A0A7W0A055-F1
#
_cell.length_a   1.000
_cell.length_b   1.000
_cell.length_c   1.000
_cell.angle_alpha   90.00
_cell.angle_beta   90.00
_cell.angle_gamma   90.00
#
_symmetry.space_group_name_H-M   'P 1'
#
loop_
_entity.id
_entity.type
_entity.pdbx_description
1 polymer ?
#
loop_
_entity_poly.entity_id
_entity_poly.type
_entity_poly.pdbx_seq_one_letter_code
_entity_poly.pdbx_strand_id
1 'polypeptide(L)'
;GERHPLVVMATLHRHYANMLRLDGTGVADERSAAKVLGMAPFPAKKALGQARRLGFAGVGRAIELLARADLDLRGATACPEILVVEVLVARLSRLGPGRRR
;
A
#
# COMPACT_ATOMS: atom_id res chain seq x y z
N GLY A 1 12.36 -16.70 -8.34
CA GLY A 1 12.32 -16.08 -7.00
C GLY A 1 12.88 -14.66 -6.97
N GLU A 2 13.37 -14.09 -8.07
CA GLU A 2 14.15 -12.85 -8.05
C GLU A 2 13.35 -11.68 -8.65
N ARG A 3 12.34 -11.19 -7.93
CA ARG A 3 11.74 -9.90 -8.33
C ARG A 3 12.66 -8.79 -7.86
N HIS A 4 13.06 -7.93 -8.78
CA HIS A 4 13.85 -6.74 -8.47
C HIS A 4 13.14 -5.88 -7.39
N PRO A 5 13.86 -5.34 -6.39
CA PRO A 5 13.28 -4.51 -5.32
C PRO A 5 12.34 -3.41 -5.81
N LEU A 6 12.74 -2.66 -6.85
CA LEU A 6 11.89 -1.64 -7.49
C LEU A 6 10.57 -2.19 -8.07
N VAL A 7 10.51 -3.43 -8.56
CA VAL A 7 9.27 -4.05 -9.06
C VAL A 7 8.32 -4.37 -7.90
N VAL A 8 8.87 -4.83 -6.77
CA VAL A 8 8.11 -5.02 -5.53
C VAL A 8 7.58 -3.68 -5.04
N MET A 9 8.43 -2.64 -5.04
CA MET A 9 8.08 -1.28 -4.64
C MET A 9 6.92 -0.72 -5.48
N ALA A 10 7.01 -0.82 -6.81
CA ALA A 10 5.94 -0.38 -7.72
C ALA A 10 4.60 -1.12 -7.46
N THR A 11 4.68 -2.42 -7.18
CA THR A 11 3.49 -3.23 -6.86
C THR A 11 2.84 -2.78 -5.55
N LEU A 12 3.64 -2.61 -4.49
CA LEU A 12 3.15 -2.13 -3.20
C LEU A 12 2.57 -0.71 -3.30
N HIS A 13 3.29 0.21 -3.95
CA HIS A 13 2.84 1.58 -4.15
C HIS A 13 1.47 1.62 -4.84
N ARG A 14 1.28 0.88 -5.93
CA ARG A 14 -0.02 0.82 -6.62
C ARG A 14 -1.14 0.36 -5.69
N HIS A 15 -0.91 -0.63 -4.85
CA HIS A 15 -1.94 -1.12 -3.93
C HIS A 15 -2.35 -0.07 -2.89
N TYR A 16 -1.40 0.60 -2.26
CA TYR A 16 -1.70 1.62 -1.26
C TYR A 16 -2.20 2.93 -1.88
N ALA A 17 -1.73 3.30 -3.07
CA ALA A 17 -2.26 4.45 -3.82
C ALA A 17 -3.73 4.24 -4.20
N ASN A 18 -4.13 3.02 -4.58
CA ASN A 18 -5.54 2.71 -4.82
C ASN A 18 -6.38 2.84 -3.53
N MET A 19 -5.84 2.46 -2.38
CA MET A 19 -6.54 2.66 -1.10
C MET A 19 -6.67 4.15 -0.78
N LEU A 20 -5.60 4.92 -0.97
CA LEU A 20 -5.59 6.38 -0.77
C LEU A 20 -6.59 7.10 -1.69
N ARG A 21 -6.69 6.70 -2.96
CA ARG A 21 -7.66 7.28 -3.91
C ARG A 21 -9.12 7.03 -3.54
N LEU A 22 -9.40 5.97 -2.79
CA LEU A 22 -10.73 5.67 -2.28
C LEU A 22 -11.03 6.39 -0.96
N ASP A 23 -10.00 6.84 -0.26
CA ASP A 23 -10.12 7.54 1.00
C ASP A 23 -10.84 8.89 0.81
N GLY A 24 -11.75 9.22 1.73
CA GLY A 24 -12.58 10.43 1.64
C GLY A 24 -13.66 10.44 0.54
N THR A 25 -13.73 9.43 -0.35
CA THR A 25 -14.71 9.40 -1.46
C THR A 25 -16.14 9.04 -1.05
N GLY A 26 -16.34 8.50 0.16
CA GLY A 26 -17.65 8.02 0.63
C GLY A 26 -18.17 6.76 -0.06
N VAL A 27 -17.37 6.10 -0.91
CA VAL A 27 -17.81 4.96 -1.71
C VAL A 27 -18.16 3.73 -0.85
N ALA A 28 -19.37 3.21 -1.07
CA ALA A 28 -19.91 2.07 -0.35
C ALA A 28 -19.75 0.72 -1.10
N ASP A 29 -19.76 0.74 -2.43
CA ASP A 29 -19.91 -0.44 -3.29
C ASP A 29 -18.77 -0.63 -4.32
N GLU A 30 -18.72 -1.84 -4.90
CA GLU A 30 -17.66 -2.25 -5.82
C GLU A 30 -17.71 -1.55 -7.19
N ARG A 31 -18.89 -1.16 -7.68
CA ARG A 31 -19.04 -0.50 -9.00
C ARG A 31 -18.54 0.93 -8.92
N SER A 32 -18.93 1.65 -7.86
CA SER A 32 -18.43 2.99 -7.58
C SER A 32 -16.92 2.98 -7.34
N ALA A 33 -16.39 1.99 -6.60
CA ALA A 33 -14.96 1.86 -6.39
C ALA A 33 -14.21 1.58 -7.71
N ALA A 34 -14.76 0.72 -8.57
CA ALA A 34 -14.23 0.46 -9.91
C ALA A 34 -14.17 1.73 -10.76
N LYS A 35 -15.21 2.57 -10.70
CA LYS A 35 -15.25 3.86 -11.40
C LYS A 35 -14.15 4.80 -10.91
N VAL A 36 -13.94 4.92 -9.60
CA VAL A 36 -12.89 5.78 -9.02
C VAL A 36 -11.48 5.29 -9.39
N LEU A 37 -11.27 3.97 -9.38
CA LEU A 37 -9.98 3.35 -9.64
C LEU A 37 -9.69 3.08 -11.12
N GLY A 38 -10.69 3.20 -12.00
CA GLY A 38 -10.55 2.90 -13.42
C GLY A 38 -10.17 1.44 -13.69
N MET A 39 -10.70 0.50 -12.91
CA MET A 39 -10.34 -0.93 -13.00
C MET A 39 -11.54 -1.85 -12.78
N ALA A 40 -11.37 -3.16 -12.98
CA ALA A 40 -12.44 -4.14 -12.81
C ALA A 40 -13.04 -4.14 -11.36
N PRO A 41 -14.34 -4.47 -11.18
CA PRO A 41 -15.01 -4.48 -9.88
C PRO A 41 -14.33 -5.33 -8.80
N PHE A 42 -13.85 -6.53 -9.15
CA PHE A 42 -13.24 -7.44 -8.19
C PHE A 42 -11.97 -6.87 -7.50
N PRO A 43 -10.94 -6.41 -8.23
CA PRO A 43 -9.78 -5.79 -7.58
C PRO A 43 -10.11 -4.45 -6.92
N ALA A 44 -11.08 -3.68 -7.43
CA ALA A 44 -11.52 -2.44 -6.78
C ALA A 44 -12.19 -2.72 -5.42
N LYS A 45 -13.05 -3.74 -5.34
CA LYS A 45 -13.64 -4.23 -4.09
C LYS A 45 -12.58 -4.65 -3.08
N LYS A 46 -11.52 -5.33 -3.54
CA LYS A 46 -10.40 -5.69 -2.66
C LYS A 46 -9.69 -4.46 -2.10
N ALA A 47 -9.39 -3.46 -2.94
CA ALA A 47 -8.78 -2.22 -2.48
C ALA A 47 -9.67 -1.50 -1.45
N LEU A 48 -10.98 -1.39 -1.71
CA LEU A 48 -11.95 -0.81 -0.79
C LEU A 48 -11.99 -1.54 0.55
N GLY A 49 -12.02 -2.88 0.54
CA GLY A 49 -12.00 -3.69 1.76
C GLY A 49 -10.73 -3.48 2.59
N GLN A 50 -9.56 -3.37 1.93
CA GLN A 50 -8.31 -3.10 2.62
C GLN A 50 -8.23 -1.67 3.17
N ALA A 51 -8.67 -0.67 2.39
CA ALA A 51 -8.74 0.72 2.84
C ALA A 51 -9.59 0.87 4.10
N ARG A 52 -10.77 0.22 4.13
CA ARG A 52 -11.65 0.20 5.32
C ARG A 52 -11.00 -0.47 6.53
N ARG A 53 -10.32 -1.60 6.31
CA ARG A 53 -9.66 -2.36 7.39
C ARG A 53 -8.50 -1.58 8.01
N LEU A 54 -7.77 -0.83 7.18
CA LEU A 54 -6.58 -0.08 7.57
C LEU A 54 -6.92 1.31 8.12
N GLY A 55 -8.01 1.91 7.64
CA GLY A 55 -8.45 3.25 7.98
C GLY A 55 -7.53 4.36 7.44
N PHE A 56 -8.00 5.61 7.53
CA PHE A 56 -7.29 6.81 7.07
C PHE A 56 -5.84 6.85 7.58
N ALA A 57 -5.64 6.75 8.90
CA ALA A 57 -4.34 6.85 9.53
C ALA A 57 -3.38 5.73 9.09
N GLY A 58 -3.88 4.50 8.92
CA GLY A 58 -3.06 3.38 8.48
C GLY A 58 -2.66 3.49 7.01
N VAL A 59 -3.56 3.98 6.14
CA VAL A 59 -3.25 4.23 4.72
C VAL A 59 -2.21 5.34 4.61
N GLY A 60 -2.39 6.45 5.32
CA GLY A 60 -1.40 7.54 5.36
C GLY A 60 -0.02 7.05 5.83
N ARG A 61 0.01 6.28 6.92
CA ARG A 61 1.25 5.69 7.43
C ARG A 61 1.93 4.76 6.43
N ALA A 62 1.16 3.98 5.67
CA ALA A 62 1.72 3.11 4.64
C ALA A 62 2.38 3.92 3.51
N ILE A 63 1.76 5.04 3.09
CA ILE A 63 2.31 5.93 2.06
C ILE A 63 3.62 6.57 2.53
N GLU A 64 3.72 7.01 3.78
CA GLU A 64 4.98 7.51 4.36
C GLU A 64 6.09 6.46 4.35
N LEU A 65 5.78 5.22 4.76
CA LEU A 65 6.74 4.11 4.74
C LEU A 65 7.23 3.79 3.34
N LEU A 66 6.31 3.81 2.36
CA LEU A 66 6.64 3.62 0.95
C LEU A 66 7.53 4.75 0.42
N ALA A 67 7.20 6.01 0.72
CA ALA A 67 8.01 7.16 0.31
C ALA A 67 9.43 7.09 0.89
N ARG A 68 9.56 6.70 2.16
CA ARG A 68 10.88 6.53 2.77
C ARG A 68 11.68 5.41 2.10
N ALA A 69 11.05 4.27 1.84
CA ALA A 69 11.71 3.15 1.17
C ALA A 69 12.11 3.47 -0.27
N ASP A 70 11.32 4.27 -1.01
CA ASP A 70 11.69 4.74 -2.36
C ASP A 70 12.97 5.59 -2.34
N LEU A 71 13.10 6.51 -1.38
CA LEU A 71 14.34 7.28 -1.18
C LEU A 71 15.52 6.37 -0.85
N ASP A 72 15.34 5.42 0.07
CA ASP A 72 16.40 4.50 0.48
C ASP A 72 16.85 3.61 -0.70
N LEU A 73 15.93 3.11 -1.54
CA LEU A 73 16.24 2.36 -2.77
C LEU A 73 16.94 3.21 -3.85
N ARG A 74 16.83 4.55 -3.78
CA ARG A 74 17.52 5.49 -4.68
C ARG A 74 18.85 5.99 -4.12
N GLY A 75 19.32 5.43 -2.99
CA GLY A 75 20.62 5.76 -2.41
C GLY A 75 20.61 6.87 -1.37
N ALA A 76 19.44 7.23 -0.80
CA ALA A 76 19.40 8.13 0.36
C ALA A 76 20.10 7.52 1.60
N THR A 77 20.28 6.19 1.60
CA THR A 77 21.10 5.45 2.56
C THR A 77 21.99 4.47 1.81
N ALA A 78 22.99 3.90 2.49
CA ALA A 78 23.84 2.83 1.96
C ALA A 78 23.30 1.42 2.27
N CYS A 79 22.00 1.31 2.60
CA CYS A 79 21.40 0.01 2.92
C CYS A 79 21.29 -0.87 1.67
N PRO A 80 21.54 -2.19 1.78
CA PRO A 80 21.25 -3.12 0.69
C PRO A 80 19.77 -3.06 0.27
N GLU A 81 19.48 -3.04 -1.02
CA GLU A 81 18.11 -2.86 -1.54
C GLU A 81 17.11 -3.91 -1.03
N ILE A 82 17.55 -5.17 -0.95
CA ILE A 82 16.75 -6.27 -0.39
C ILE A 82 16.36 -5.99 1.06
N LEU A 83 17.30 -5.51 1.87
CA LEU A 83 17.04 -5.18 3.27
C LEU A 83 16.02 -4.04 3.40
N VAL A 84 16.08 -3.03 2.52
CA VAL A 84 15.10 -1.94 2.48
C VAL A 84 13.69 -2.50 2.26
N VAL A 85 13.53 -3.40 1.30
CA VAL A 85 12.22 -4.02 0.99
C VAL A 85 11.76 -4.96 2.11
N GLU A 86 12.64 -5.76 2.71
CA GLU A 86 12.31 -6.63 3.84
C GLU A 86 11.78 -5.83 5.03
N VAL A 87 12.49 -4.77 5.41
CA VAL A 87 12.09 -3.88 6.50
C VAL A 87 10.79 -3.16 6.16
N LEU A 88 10.61 -2.69 4.92
CA LEU A 88 9.36 -2.10 4.45
C LEU A 88 8.18 -3.08 4.62
N VAL A 89 8.32 -4.31 4.13
CA VAL A 89 7.27 -5.34 4.23
C VAL A 89 6.95 -5.65 5.69
N ALA A 90 7.97 -5.81 6.55
CA ALA A 90 7.77 -6.03 7.98
C ALA A 90 6.98 -4.88 8.64
N ARG A 91 7.29 -3.62 8.28
CA ARG A 91 6.57 -2.45 8.80
C ARG A 91 5.13 -2.37 8.29
N LEU A 92 4.90 -2.60 7.00
CA LEU A 92 3.55 -2.59 6.42
C LEU A 92 2.65 -3.68 7.01
N SER A 93 3.18 -4.89 7.23
CA SER A 93 2.45 -6.00 7.85
C SER A 93 1.95 -5.69 9.26
N ARG A 94 2.60 -4.76 9.97
CA ARG A 94 2.19 -4.31 11.31
C ARG A 94 1.07 -3.27 11.31
N LEU A 95 0.73 -2.69 10.16
CA LEU A 95 -0.31 -1.65 10.07
C LEU A 95 -1.74 -2.22 10.03
N GLY A 96 -1.92 -3.48 9.61
CA GLY A 96 -3.22 -4.13 9.71
C GLY A 96 -3.69 -4.16 11.17
N PRO A 97 -5.01 -4.24 11.45
CA PRO A 97 -5.53 -4.34 12.81
C PRO A 97 -4.76 -5.43 13.54
N GLY A 98 -3.85 -5.00 14.42
CA GLY A 98 -3.21 -5.87 15.37
C GLY A 98 -4.36 -6.56 16.07
N ARG A 99 -4.34 -7.89 16.12
CA ARG A 99 -5.26 -8.64 16.95
C ARG A 99 -5.11 -8.09 18.36
N ARG A 100 -5.96 -7.12 18.73
CA ARG A 100 -6.13 -6.64 20.10
C ARG A 100 -6.56 -7.90 20.85
N ARG A 101 -5.58 -8.56 21.46
CA ARG A 101 -5.79 -9.56 22.49
C ARG A 101 -6.17 -8.83 23.76
#